data_AF-A0A355UH75-F1
#
_entry.id   AF-A0A355UH75-F1
#
_cell.length_a   1.000
_cell.length_b   1.000
_cell.length_c   1.000
_cell.angle_alpha   90.00
_cell.angle_beta   90.00
_cell.angle_gamma   90.00
#
_symmetry.space_group_name_H-M   'P 1'
#
loop_
_entity.id
_entity.type
_entity.pdbx_description
1 polymer ?
#
loop_
_entity_poly.entity_id
_entity_poly.type
_entity_poly.pdbx_seq_one_letter_code
_entity_poly.pdbx_strand_id
1 'polypeptide(L)' 'MLEKIKATANYIRDNVKTMPKVGIVCGSGLANIVNIIQTEKVLDYSSIPNFAISTATGHKSKLVFGTLAG' A
#
# COMPACT_ATOMS: atom_id res chain seq x y z
N MET A 1 -7.87 -17.32 9.69
CA MET A 1 -7.60 -16.44 8.53
C MET A 1 -8.16 -15.04 8.74
N LEU A 2 -9.45 -14.91 9.08
CA LEU A 2 -10.10 -13.61 9.33
C LEU A 2 -9.37 -12.73 10.35
N GLU A 3 -8.89 -13.30 11.46
CA GLU A 3 -8.17 -12.54 12.48
C GLU A 3 -6.86 -11.93 11.98
N LYS A 4 -6.12 -12.62 11.09
CA LYS A 4 -4.91 -12.06 10.46
C LYS A 4 -5.26 -10.87 9.57
N ILE A 5 -6.33 -10.99 8.77
CA ILE A 5 -6.82 -9.92 7.89
C ILE A 5 -7.21 -8.69 8.71
N LYS A 6 -7.96 -8.87 9.81
CA LYS A 6 -8.36 -7.78 10.72
C LYS A 6 -7.14 -7.11 11.34
N ALA A 7 -6.18 -7.89 11.85
CA ALA A 7 -4.96 -7.34 12.44
C ALA A 7 -4.16 -6.49 11.43
N THR A 8 -4.01 -6.96 10.20
CA THR A 8 -3.35 -6.22 9.11
C THR A 8 -4.11 -4.96 8.74
N ALA A 9 -5.44 -5.05 8.58
CA ALA A 9 -6.28 -3.89 8.24
C ALA A 9 -6.26 -2.83 9.35
N ASN A 10 -6.27 -3.24 10.62
CA ASN A 10 -6.17 -2.33 11.76
C ASN A 10 -4.80 -1.65 11.80
N TYR A 11 -3.71 -2.40 11.66
CA TYR A 11 -2.37 -1.83 11.58
C TYR A 11 -2.27 -0.76 10.48
N ILE A 12 -2.78 -1.04 9.28
CA ILE A 12 -2.79 -0.06 8.18
C ILE A 12 -3.62 1.17 8.56
N ARG A 13 -4.83 0.97 9.10
CA ARG A 13 -5.75 2.05 9.50
C ARG A 13 -5.12 2.97 10.55
N ASP A 14 -4.40 2.42 11.52
CA ASP A 14 -3.76 3.19 12.59
C ASP A 14 -2.54 3.98 12.10
N ASN A 15 -2.00 3.63 10.93
CA ASN A 15 -0.81 4.25 10.34
C ASN A 15 -1.11 5.25 9.22
N VAL A 16 -2.38 5.47 8.89
CA VAL A 16 -2.81 6.41 7.84
C VAL A 16 -3.81 7.42 8.40
N LYS A 17 -3.69 8.69 7.98
CA LYS A 17 -4.59 9.75 8.44
C LYS A 17 -5.93 9.73 7.71
N THR A 18 -5.89 9.47 6.42
CA THR A 18 -7.04 9.51 5.53
C THR A 18 -7.34 8.11 5.02
N MET A 19 -8.56 7.63 5.21
CA MET A 19 -8.97 6.34 4.66
C MET A 19 -9.23 6.47 3.16
N PRO A 20 -8.53 5.69 2.31
CA PRO A 20 -8.73 5.76 0.87
C PRO A 20 -10.11 5.21 0.48
N LYS A 21 -10.71 5.81 -0.56
CA LYS A 21 -11.95 5.33 -1.18
C LYS A 21 -11.70 4.27 -2.25
N VAL A 22 -10.49 4.26 -2.82
CA VAL A 22 -10.08 3.42 -3.95
C VAL A 22 -8.75 2.74 -3.63
N GLY A 23 -8.63 1.46 -3.96
CA GLY A 23 -7.37 0.72 -3.93
C GLY A 23 -6.91 0.40 -5.35
N ILE A 24 -5.62 0.60 -5.63
CA ILE A 24 -5.01 0.30 -6.94
C ILE A 24 -3.91 -0.74 -6.72
N VAL A 25 -3.94 -1.84 -7.49
CA VAL A 25 -2.87 -2.84 -7.52
C VAL A 25 -2.10 -2.67 -8.83
N CYS A 26 -0.84 -2.30 -8.73
CA CYS A 26 0.02 -2.09 -9.90
C CYS A 26 0.70 -3.41 -10.31
N GLY A 27 0.44 -3.85 -11.53
CA GLY A 27 1.19 -4.93 -12.18
C GLY A 27 2.55 -4.47 -12.72
N SER A 28 3.26 -5.38 -13.38
CA SER A 28 4.55 -5.11 -14.01
C SER A 28 4.48 -3.92 -14.97
N GLY A 29 5.44 -3.01 -14.89
CA GLY A 29 5.51 -1.80 -15.73
C GLY A 29 4.61 -0.63 -15.30
N LEU A 30 3.73 -0.82 -14.32
CA LEU A 30 2.79 0.23 -13.88
C LEU A 30 3.27 1.01 -12.64
N ALA A 31 4.49 0.76 -12.17
CA ALA A 31 5.04 1.41 -10.97
C ALA A 31 5.22 2.94 -11.12
N ASN A 32 5.18 3.48 -12.34
CA ASN A 32 5.30 4.91 -12.59
C ASN A 32 4.06 5.71 -12.20
N ILE A 33 2.91 5.06 -11.96
CA ILE A 33 1.71 5.74 -11.45
C ILE A 33 1.95 6.44 -10.12
N VAL A 34 2.90 5.94 -9.32
CA VAL A 34 3.24 6.52 -8.02
C VAL A 34 3.78 7.95 -8.18
N ASN A 35 4.36 8.30 -9.34
CA ASN A 35 4.93 9.62 -9.60
C ASN A 35 3.85 10.72 -9.77
N ILE A 36 2.60 10.34 -10.07
CA ILE A 36 1.48 11.27 -10.21
C ILE A 36 0.56 11.28 -9.00
N ILE A 37 0.88 10.49 -7.96
CA ILE A 37 0.16 10.49 -6.68
C ILE A 37 0.78 11.55 -5.78
N GLN A 38 -0.05 12.44 -5.25
CA GLN A 38 0.33 13.32 -4.14
C GLN A 38 0.44 12.45 -2.88
N THR A 39 1.65 11.95 -2.62
CA THR A 39 1.90 10.94 -1.60
C THR A 39 1.81 11.53 -0.20
N GLU A 40 0.96 10.95 0.64
CA GLU A 40 0.80 11.31 2.06
C GLU A 40 1.54 10.35 2.99
N LYS A 41 1.54 9.06 2.65
CA LYS A 41 2.16 8.01 3.48
C LYS A 41 2.64 6.87 2.60
N VAL A 42 3.78 6.30 2.97
CA VAL A 42 4.30 5.07 2.38
C VAL A 42 4.52 4.08 3.52
N LEU A 43 4.03 2.85 3.35
CA LEU A 43 4.31 1.73 4.24
C LEU A 43 5.09 0.68 3.45
N ASP A 44 6.26 0.28 3.93
CA ASP A 44 6.98 -0.85 3.37
C ASP A 44 6.24 -2.14 3.73
N TYR A 45 6.08 -3.07 2.79
CA TYR A 45 5.35 -4.33 3.04
C TYR A 45 5.94 -5.12 4.20
N SER A 46 7.26 -5.06 4.40
CA SER A 46 7.96 -5.70 5.53
C SER A 46 7.55 -5.15 6.91
N SER A 47 7.01 -3.93 6.96
CA SER A 47 6.50 -3.32 8.19
C SER A 47 5.05 -3.70 8.49
N ILE A 48 4.32 -4.24 7.51
CA ILE A 48 2.91 -4.56 7.63
C ILE A 48 2.76 -6.02 8.08
N PRO A 49 2.11 -6.29 9.23
CA PRO A 49 1.96 -7.65 9.73
C PRO A 49 1.14 -8.49 8.74
N ASN A 50 1.55 -9.75 8.56
CA ASN A 50 0.93 -10.73 7.64
C ASN A 50 0.89 -10.31 6.15
N PHE A 51 1.64 -9.27 5.75
CA PHE A 51 1.71 -8.85 4.36
C PHE A 51 2.77 -9.67 3.60
N ALA A 52 2.48 -10.01 2.35
CA ALA A 52 3.43 -10.73 1.52
C ALA A 52 4.54 -9.78 1.05
N ILE A 53 5.78 -10.28 1.05
CA ILE A 53 6.92 -9.56 0.48
C ILE A 53 7.08 -10.04 -0.97
N SER A 54 7.07 -9.10 -1.93
CA SER A 54 7.34 -9.45 -3.31
C SER A 54 8.84 -9.68 -3.51
N THR A 55 9.19 -10.80 -4.13
CA THR A 55 10.56 -11.14 -4.55
C THR A 55 10.81 -10.81 -6.02
N ALA A 56 9.81 -10.30 -6.74
CA ALA A 56 9.90 -10.00 -8.17
C ALA A 56 10.72 -8.73 -8.43
N THR A 57 11.63 -8.82 -9.40
CA THR A 57 12.47 -7.69 -9.82
C THR A 57 11.62 -6.50 -10.26
N GLY A 58 11.88 -5.32 -9.67
CA GLY A 58 11.17 -4.07 -10.00
C GLY A 58 9.92 -3.80 -9.15
N HIS A 59 9.45 -4.75 -8.33
CA HIS A 59 8.40 -4.48 -7.35
C HIS A 59 9.00 -3.83 -6.10
N LYS A 60 8.70 -2.54 -5.88
CA LYS A 60 9.24 -1.78 -4.75
C LYS A 60 8.66 -2.20 -3.38
N SER A 61 7.74 -3.17 -3.32
CA SER A 61 7.12 -3.71 -2.10
C SER A 61 6.66 -2.62 -1.11
N LYS A 62 5.94 -1.63 -1.63
CA LYS A 62 5.45 -0.46 -0.89
C LYS A 62 3.95 -0.28 -1.09
N LEU A 63 3.25 0.03 -0.01
CA LEU A 63 1.86 0.46 -0.02
C LEU A 63 1.85 1.98 0.07
N VAL A 64 1.42 2.65 -1.00
CA VAL A 64 1.42 4.10 -1.10
C VAL A 64 0.01 4.62 -0.90
N PHE A 65 -0.12 5.61 -0.01
CA PHE A 65 -1.36 6.34 0.26
C PHE A 65 -1.17 7.78 -0.18
N GLY A 66 -2.19 8.32 -0.82
CA GLY A 66 -2.20 9.70 -1.26
C GLY A 66 -3.38 9.98 -2.16
N THR A 67 -3.33 11.15 -2.76
CA THR A 67 -4.38 11.67 -3.62
C THR A 67 -3.98 11.56 -5.09
N LEU A 68 -4.91 11.09 -5.92
CA LEU A 68 -4.75 11.02 -7.36
C LEU A 68 -5.88 11.83 -8.01
N ALA A 69 -5.53 12.97 -8.61
CA ALA A 69 -6.46 13.86 -9.31
C ALA A 69 -7.65 14.41 -8.47
N GLY A 70 -7.55 14.48 -7.13
CA GLY A 70 -8.55 15.15 -6.27
C GLY A 70 -8.82 14.47 -4.93
#